data_AF-A0A924YPX0-F1
#
_entry.id   AF-A0A924YPX0-F1
#
_cell.length_a   1.000
_cell.length_b   1.000
_cell.length_c   1.000
_cell.angle_alpha   90.00
_cell.angle_beta   90.00
_cell.angle_gamma   90.00
#
_symmetry.space_group_name_H-M   'P 1'
#
loop_
_entity.id
_entity.type
_entity.pdbx_description
1 polymer ?
#
loop_
_entity_poly.entity_id
_entity_poly.type
_entity_poly.pdbx_seq_one_letter_code
_entity_poly.pdbx_strand_id
1 'polypeptide(L)'
;MLRNFCKFGRTHRKHSPARVAEIQSLEPRTLPAGTVNIVVTTNGDVTVTGDNNDVAVDVTANQVSVTGNERTKVKFNGQVFRAGETVVIDEFDDATLLGSLNVDMKDGDDNIKVALDSVMLEIARNLTVNLGDGDDSLRVESLGETKLTVNGDVKLLGGDGADAIIVLGSITSPEIVLNKTLTVDLGAGVDLFGLGRDHALSEGLGFPDDSEFPDADPVFFDFGIFTGDGIGNFTVKGDVKILGGEGVDAIGLSNGGNVMFQKNLEITTGADADFLEWQLGSEVSVTVLGDAKIETQDDSDLIFLKFGGSQTFGQSVHFAKSLTVNTGTGEDLVSIKLADLTVNGEAKINTGVGYDGILVQNFGQASFRKSLDINAGTGHALVNLQSSGPESSLFVAGDLKITTEALSDYVFVGDVLVEIDGELKIDTGIGSDFVGIEFGSNESFLEEGLVSYVGKDLKIDTGNGSDEVSIDVLSETRLKAKLDIKTGTQSDFVSLDAEADLTIDKDVNIDSGNHSDKVVFRAGEGNVLIEGTLNITLGNEDDGLLLGDKGGFAEGFSVLGDIKVAAGAGDDVISVESVTTEPRPHRRWR
;
A
#
# COMPACT_ATOMS: atom_id res chain seq x y z
N MET A 1 22.14 -4.86 -19.75
CA MET A 1 23.38 -4.56 -20.52
C MET A 1 23.16 -3.27 -21.33
N LEU A 2 23.12 -2.10 -20.66
CA LEU A 2 22.82 -0.80 -21.30
C LEU A 2 23.77 0.28 -20.77
N ARG A 3 24.83 0.57 -21.55
CA ARG A 3 25.61 1.80 -21.50
C ARG A 3 25.91 2.17 -22.94
N ASN A 4 25.32 3.25 -23.46
CA ASN A 4 25.90 4.16 -24.47
C ASN A 4 24.82 5.01 -25.17
N PHE A 5 24.48 6.17 -24.62
CA PHE A 5 23.91 7.36 -25.28
C PHE A 5 24.04 8.50 -24.24
N CYS A 6 24.59 9.71 -24.42
CA CYS A 6 24.96 10.53 -25.56
C CYS A 6 26.20 11.39 -25.20
N LYS A 7 27.20 11.50 -26.08
CA LYS A 7 28.20 12.58 -26.03
C LYS A 7 27.70 13.77 -26.85
N PHE A 8 27.03 14.72 -26.20
CA PHE A 8 26.78 16.04 -26.80
C PHE A 8 27.96 16.98 -26.52
N GLY A 9 28.64 17.40 -27.58
CA GLY A 9 29.66 18.45 -27.53
C GLY A 9 29.02 19.81 -27.27
N ARG A 10 29.11 20.31 -26.03
CA ARG A 10 28.79 21.71 -25.71
C ARG A 10 29.97 22.61 -26.11
N THR A 11 29.74 23.46 -27.11
CA THR A 11 30.60 24.61 -27.41
C THR A 11 30.34 25.69 -26.35
N HIS A 12 31.35 25.98 -25.53
CA HIS A 12 31.31 27.09 -24.57
C HIS A 12 31.22 28.44 -25.32
N ARG A 13 30.01 28.97 -25.50
CA ARG A 13 29.83 30.41 -25.75
C ARG A 13 30.05 31.15 -24.42
N LYS A 14 31.13 31.94 -24.36
CA LYS A 14 31.36 32.92 -23.29
C LYS A 14 30.24 33.97 -23.34
N HIS A 15 29.23 33.82 -22.50
CA HIS A 15 28.34 34.93 -22.18
C HIS A 15 29.11 35.93 -21.31
N SER A 16 29.10 37.20 -21.72
CA SER A 16 29.58 38.31 -20.90
C SER A 16 28.80 38.32 -19.59
N PRO A 17 29.45 38.47 -18.41
CA PRO A 17 28.75 38.54 -17.14
C PRO A 17 27.84 39.75 -17.17
N ALA A 18 26.53 39.51 -17.08
CA ALA A 18 25.59 40.55 -16.73
C ALA A 18 26.07 41.16 -15.41
N ARG A 19 26.15 42.50 -15.34
CA ARG A 19 26.41 43.21 -14.09
C ARG A 19 25.34 42.75 -13.10
N VAL A 20 25.75 41.95 -12.12
CA VAL A 20 25.00 41.68 -10.89
C VAL A 20 24.61 43.06 -10.36
N ALA A 21 23.31 43.38 -10.39
CA ALA A 21 22.82 44.52 -9.62
C ALA A 21 23.26 44.27 -8.18
N GLU A 22 23.89 45.26 -7.54
CA GLU A 22 24.17 45.19 -6.11
C GLU A 22 22.84 44.89 -5.42
N ILE A 23 22.68 43.62 -5.01
CA ILE A 23 21.59 43.22 -4.12
C ILE A 23 21.91 43.97 -2.84
N GLN A 24 21.23 45.10 -2.64
CA GLN A 24 21.24 45.79 -1.37
C GLN A 24 20.78 44.76 -0.35
N SER A 25 21.67 44.40 0.58
CA SER A 25 21.33 43.64 1.78
C SER A 25 20.05 44.24 2.34
N LEU A 26 18.93 43.52 2.23
CA LEU A 26 17.69 43.94 2.85
C LEU A 26 17.99 44.06 4.35
N GLU A 27 17.78 45.24 4.92
CA GLU A 27 17.93 45.41 6.36
C GLU A 27 16.98 44.43 7.05
N PRO A 28 17.44 43.65 8.05
CA PRO A 28 16.59 42.70 8.74
C PRO A 28 15.38 43.43 9.31
N ARG A 29 14.21 43.18 8.70
CA ARG A 29 12.95 43.73 9.20
C ARG A 29 12.61 42.96 10.45
N THR A 30 12.70 43.64 11.58
CA THR A 30 12.29 43.05 12.84
C THR A 30 10.77 43.04 12.88
N LEU A 31 10.17 41.85 12.93
CA LEU A 31 8.73 41.69 13.07
C LEU A 31 8.24 42.35 14.38
N PRO A 32 7.04 42.94 14.38
CA PRO A 32 6.43 43.50 15.58
C PRO A 32 6.18 42.39 16.61
N ALA A 33 6.31 42.72 17.90
CA ALA A 33 6.08 41.80 19.00
C ALA A 33 4.68 41.17 18.93
N GLY A 34 4.61 39.85 18.76
CA GLY A 34 3.37 39.08 18.88
C GLY A 34 2.95 38.84 20.33
N THR A 35 1.77 38.29 20.53
CA THR A 35 1.28 37.90 21.86
C THR A 35 0.57 36.56 21.79
N VAL A 36 1.19 35.53 22.36
CA VAL A 36 0.60 34.22 22.60
C VAL A 36 -0.39 34.31 23.76
N ASN A 37 -1.62 33.86 23.58
CA ASN A 37 -2.67 33.94 24.58
C ASN A 37 -3.06 32.55 25.09
N ILE A 38 -2.94 32.34 26.40
CA ILE A 38 -3.31 31.11 27.09
C ILE A 38 -4.52 31.41 28.00
N VAL A 39 -5.60 30.64 27.82
CA VAL A 39 -6.82 30.75 28.62
C VAL A 39 -7.14 29.39 29.22
N VAL A 40 -7.33 29.35 30.54
CA VAL A 40 -7.81 28.18 31.27
C VAL A 40 -9.19 28.49 31.83
N THR A 41 -10.21 27.72 31.43
CA THR A 41 -11.58 27.93 31.89
C THR A 41 -11.86 27.17 33.19
N THR A 42 -12.93 27.56 33.89
CA THR A 42 -13.40 26.83 35.09
C THR A 42 -13.83 25.38 34.81
N ASN A 43 -14.01 25.01 33.54
CA ASN A 43 -14.35 23.65 33.12
C ASN A 43 -13.10 22.84 32.72
N GLY A 44 -11.90 23.36 33.00
CA GLY A 44 -10.62 22.76 32.66
C GLY A 44 -10.29 22.82 31.16
N ASP A 45 -10.95 23.68 30.37
CA ASP A 45 -10.55 23.88 28.98
C ASP A 45 -9.28 24.71 28.93
N VAL A 46 -8.28 24.24 28.19
CA VAL A 46 -7.06 24.97 27.88
C VAL A 46 -7.15 25.42 26.43
N THR A 47 -6.96 26.72 26.20
CA THR A 47 -6.85 27.29 24.85
C THR A 47 -5.55 28.06 24.74
N VAL A 48 -4.71 27.67 23.78
CA VAL A 48 -3.48 28.37 23.40
C VAL A 48 -3.71 28.96 22.01
N THR A 49 -3.46 30.25 21.85
CA THR A 49 -3.48 30.93 20.55
C THR A 49 -2.10 31.53 20.32
N GLY A 50 -1.43 31.10 19.25
CA GLY A 50 -0.15 31.63 18.79
C GLY A 50 -0.26 33.08 18.32
N ASP A 51 0.85 33.59 17.78
CA ASP A 51 0.89 34.95 17.25
C ASP A 51 1.19 34.99 15.75
N ASN A 52 2.11 35.81 15.26
CA ASN A 52 2.48 35.82 13.84
C ASN A 52 4.01 35.67 13.72
N ASN A 53 4.60 34.96 14.67
CA ASN A 53 6.02 34.69 14.81
C ASN A 53 6.16 33.27 15.35
N ASP A 54 7.36 32.73 15.17
CA ASP A 54 7.80 31.42 15.66
C ASP A 54 7.69 31.32 17.19
N VAL A 55 6.91 30.34 17.64
CA VAL A 55 6.60 30.05 19.04
C VAL A 55 6.74 28.54 19.28
N ALA A 56 7.39 28.17 20.38
CA ALA A 56 7.34 26.82 20.91
C ALA A 56 6.37 26.73 22.10
N VAL A 57 5.50 25.72 22.11
CA VAL A 57 4.51 25.48 23.17
C VAL A 57 4.68 24.06 23.71
N ASP A 58 5.13 23.92 24.96
CA ASP A 58 5.15 22.64 25.66
C ASP A 58 3.93 22.53 26.58
N VAL A 59 3.05 21.55 26.34
CA VAL A 59 1.91 21.22 27.20
C VAL A 59 2.18 19.90 27.90
N THR A 60 2.24 19.92 29.23
CA THR A 60 2.29 18.72 30.07
C THR A 60 1.01 18.57 30.90
N ALA A 61 0.95 17.56 31.76
CA ALA A 61 -0.21 17.35 32.63
C ALA A 61 -0.46 18.51 33.62
N ASN A 62 0.59 19.28 33.97
CA ASN A 62 0.55 20.31 35.01
C ASN A 62 1.10 21.68 34.58
N GLN A 63 1.61 21.80 33.35
CA GLN A 63 2.33 22.99 32.91
C GLN A 63 2.05 23.30 31.45
N VAL A 64 1.98 24.60 31.12
CA VAL A 64 2.11 25.07 29.74
C VAL A 64 3.30 26.02 29.68
N SER A 65 4.37 25.59 29.01
CA SER A 65 5.52 26.43 28.71
C SER A 65 5.35 27.06 27.34
N VAL A 66 5.68 28.35 27.22
CA VAL A 66 5.74 29.02 25.92
C VAL A 66 7.10 29.69 25.79
N THR A 67 7.85 29.29 24.77
CA THR A 67 9.10 29.91 24.35
C THR A 67 8.89 30.57 23.00
N GLY A 68 9.66 31.63 22.75
CA GLY A 68 9.57 32.41 21.52
C GLY A 68 10.71 33.42 21.52
N ASN A 69 10.77 34.27 20.51
CA ASN A 69 11.81 35.30 20.43
C ASN A 69 11.70 36.31 21.61
N GLU A 70 12.74 37.15 21.81
CA GLU A 70 12.81 38.12 22.92
C GLU A 70 11.61 39.10 23.00
N ARG A 71 10.79 39.17 21.94
CA ARG A 71 9.64 40.07 21.83
C ARG A 71 8.29 39.38 22.00
N THR A 72 8.23 38.06 21.94
CA THR A 72 7.01 37.30 22.21
C THR A 72 6.52 37.58 23.63
N LYS A 73 5.23 37.87 23.77
CA LYS A 73 4.59 38.08 25.08
C LYS A 73 3.61 36.96 25.32
N VAL A 74 3.63 36.38 26.51
CA VAL A 74 2.68 35.34 26.89
C VAL A 74 1.60 35.97 27.74
N LYS A 75 0.33 35.87 27.35
CA LYS A 75 -0.81 36.37 28.12
C LYS A 75 -1.57 35.19 28.71
N PHE A 76 -1.42 34.94 30.01
CA PHE A 76 -2.14 33.88 30.71
C PHE A 76 -3.28 34.46 31.56
N ASN A 77 -4.52 34.06 31.26
CA ASN A 77 -5.74 34.51 31.96
C ASN A 77 -5.82 36.04 32.16
N GLY A 78 -5.31 36.81 31.20
CA GLY A 78 -5.29 38.28 31.24
C GLY A 78 -3.99 38.93 31.74
N GLN A 79 -3.11 38.17 32.39
CA GLN A 79 -1.82 38.65 32.89
C GLN A 79 -0.72 38.42 31.84
N VAL A 80 0.17 39.41 31.67
CA VAL A 80 1.25 39.36 30.66
C VAL A 80 2.57 38.96 31.32
N PHE A 81 3.25 38.02 30.68
CA PHE A 81 4.55 37.42 31.02
C PHE A 81 5.52 37.65 29.85
N ARG A 82 6.82 37.50 30.13
CA ARG A 82 7.87 37.59 29.09
C ARG A 82 8.08 36.24 28.41
N ALA A 83 8.52 36.23 27.15
CA ALA A 83 8.98 35.01 26.50
C ALA A 83 10.03 34.28 27.35
N GLY A 84 9.94 32.95 27.39
CA GLY A 84 10.82 32.10 28.20
C GLY A 84 10.45 32.01 29.68
N GLU A 85 9.43 32.74 30.14
CA GLU A 85 8.83 32.48 31.45
C GLU A 85 7.86 31.29 31.33
N THR A 86 8.14 30.24 32.10
CA THR A 86 7.23 29.10 32.24
C THR A 86 5.97 29.50 32.99
N VAL A 87 4.79 29.22 32.42
CA VAL A 87 3.50 29.40 33.09
C VAL A 87 3.06 28.07 33.68
N VAL A 88 3.24 27.91 35.00
CA VAL A 88 2.75 26.73 35.72
C VAL A 88 1.24 26.91 35.97
N ILE A 89 0.45 25.90 35.59
CA ILE A 89 -0.99 25.90 35.84
C ILE A 89 -1.22 25.07 37.10
N ASP A 90 -1.06 25.72 38.27
CA ASP A 90 -1.26 25.10 39.59
C ASP A 90 -2.72 24.64 39.85
N GLU A 91 -3.65 24.89 38.92
CA GLU A 91 -5.06 24.50 39.07
C GLU A 91 -5.33 23.01 38.77
N PHE A 92 -4.37 22.29 38.19
CA PHE A 92 -4.46 20.83 37.97
C PHE A 92 -3.98 20.06 39.20
N ASP A 93 -4.65 20.26 40.32
CA ASP A 93 -4.18 19.91 41.68
C ASP A 93 -4.12 18.38 41.99
N ASP A 94 -4.28 17.50 40.99
CA ASP A 94 -4.11 16.02 41.03
C ASP A 94 -4.78 15.31 39.82
N ALA A 95 -5.43 16.06 38.92
CA ALA A 95 -6.32 15.49 37.92
C ALA A 95 -5.62 15.26 36.58
N THR A 96 -5.42 13.99 36.27
CA THR A 96 -5.22 13.37 34.95
C THR A 96 -6.31 13.73 33.91
N LEU A 97 -7.06 14.82 34.07
CA LEU A 97 -8.26 15.15 33.29
C LEU A 97 -8.28 16.62 32.84
N LEU A 98 -7.98 16.88 31.57
CA LEU A 98 -8.24 18.15 30.90
C LEU A 98 -9.69 18.18 30.38
N GLY A 99 -10.31 19.36 30.36
CA GLY A 99 -11.63 19.56 29.76
C GLY A 99 -11.59 19.35 28.24
N SER A 100 -11.03 20.34 27.54
CA SER A 100 -10.66 20.29 26.12
C SER A 100 -9.29 20.96 25.98
N LEU A 101 -8.51 20.58 24.98
CA LEU A 101 -7.27 21.26 24.61
C LEU A 101 -7.43 21.81 23.20
N ASN A 102 -7.36 23.13 23.05
CA ASN A 102 -7.41 23.82 21.77
C ASN A 102 -6.10 24.60 21.58
N VAL A 103 -5.34 24.30 20.53
CA VAL A 103 -4.14 25.05 20.14
C VAL A 103 -4.34 25.58 18.72
N ASP A 104 -4.01 26.85 18.49
CA ASP A 104 -4.25 27.56 17.23
C ASP A 104 -3.10 28.53 16.97
N MET A 105 -2.10 28.12 16.17
CA MET A 105 -0.78 28.74 16.11
C MET A 105 -0.63 29.91 15.11
N LYS A 106 -1.60 30.11 14.22
CA LYS A 106 -1.78 31.32 13.38
C LYS A 106 -0.75 31.43 12.26
N ASP A 107 0.23 32.33 12.33
CA ASP A 107 1.28 32.44 11.30
C ASP A 107 2.66 32.26 11.98
N GLY A 108 3.65 31.73 11.26
CA GLY A 108 5.03 31.55 11.74
C GLY A 108 5.44 30.09 11.76
N ASP A 109 6.72 29.81 12.01
CA ASP A 109 7.23 28.42 12.06
C ASP A 109 7.20 27.94 13.52
N ASP A 110 6.12 27.28 13.91
CA ASP A 110 5.77 26.93 15.28
C ASP A 110 6.14 25.50 15.68
N ASN A 111 6.41 25.29 16.97
CA ASN A 111 6.72 23.96 17.51
C ASN A 111 5.88 23.65 18.75
N ILE A 112 4.90 22.79 18.60
CA ILE A 112 4.00 22.38 19.66
C ILE A 112 4.40 20.99 20.14
N LYS A 113 4.68 20.87 21.43
CA LYS A 113 4.94 19.61 22.09
C LYS A 113 3.88 19.35 23.15
N VAL A 114 3.14 18.26 23.04
CA VAL A 114 2.21 17.77 24.06
C VAL A 114 2.81 16.52 24.70
N ALA A 115 3.48 16.68 25.83
CA ALA A 115 4.22 15.61 26.50
C ALA A 115 3.47 15.07 27.72
N LEU A 116 3.31 13.75 27.81
CA LEU A 116 2.67 13.08 28.93
C LEU A 116 3.75 12.57 29.89
N ASP A 117 4.08 13.39 30.88
CA ASP A 117 5.02 13.04 31.97
C ASP A 117 4.34 12.34 33.16
N SER A 118 3.00 12.29 33.15
CA SER A 118 2.17 11.66 34.18
C SER A 118 1.59 10.32 33.72
N VAL A 119 1.30 9.44 34.68
CA VAL A 119 0.79 8.06 34.44
C VAL A 119 -0.43 8.01 33.50
N MET A 120 -1.27 9.05 33.49
CA MET A 120 -2.43 9.12 32.60
C MET A 120 -2.77 10.57 32.25
N LEU A 121 -2.98 10.86 30.96
CA LEU A 121 -3.67 12.07 30.52
C LEU A 121 -4.99 11.69 29.87
N GLU A 122 -6.08 12.20 30.40
CA GLU A 122 -7.42 12.12 29.84
C GLU A 122 -7.87 13.51 29.40
N ILE A 123 -8.32 13.64 28.15
CA ILE A 123 -9.00 14.82 27.65
C ILE A 123 -10.50 14.47 27.60
N ALA A 124 -11.28 15.07 28.49
CA ALA A 124 -12.68 14.74 28.74
C ALA A 124 -13.59 15.01 27.52
N ARG A 125 -13.22 15.98 26.69
CA ARG A 125 -13.91 16.38 25.46
C ARG A 125 -12.92 16.32 24.30
N ASN A 126 -12.62 17.44 23.67
CA ASN A 126 -11.94 17.47 22.37
C ASN A 126 -10.47 17.86 22.51
N LEU A 127 -9.66 17.35 21.59
CA LEU A 127 -8.33 17.85 21.28
C LEU A 127 -8.38 18.49 19.89
N THR A 128 -8.03 19.76 19.78
CA THR A 128 -7.94 20.47 18.50
C THR A 128 -6.61 21.18 18.44
N VAL A 129 -5.81 20.90 17.42
CA VAL A 129 -4.58 21.62 17.10
C VAL A 129 -4.71 22.13 15.68
N ASN A 130 -4.44 23.42 15.49
CA ASN A 130 -4.35 24.09 14.21
C ASN A 130 -2.98 24.78 14.16
N LEU A 131 -2.11 24.36 13.26
CA LEU A 131 -0.76 24.91 13.16
C LEU A 131 -0.84 26.28 12.45
N GLY A 132 -1.44 26.34 11.28
CA GLY A 132 -1.71 27.59 10.58
C GLY A 132 -0.77 27.78 9.40
N ASP A 133 -0.32 29.01 9.16
CA ASP A 133 0.53 29.32 8.01
C ASP A 133 2.00 29.32 8.47
N GLY A 134 2.86 28.49 7.90
CA GLY A 134 4.28 28.38 8.23
C GLY A 134 4.76 26.93 8.21
N ASP A 135 6.04 26.72 8.43
CA ASP A 135 6.60 25.36 8.51
C ASP A 135 6.50 24.88 9.98
N ASP A 136 5.38 24.25 10.34
CA ASP A 136 5.05 23.96 11.73
C ASP A 136 5.35 22.51 12.14
N SER A 137 5.41 22.28 13.46
CA SER A 137 5.53 20.93 14.02
C SER A 137 4.63 20.71 15.23
N LEU A 138 3.95 19.57 15.27
CA LEU A 138 3.23 19.05 16.43
C LEU A 138 3.78 17.69 16.83
N ARG A 139 4.26 17.59 18.06
CA ARG A 139 4.70 16.34 18.68
C ARG A 139 3.85 16.01 19.89
N VAL A 140 3.01 14.98 19.79
CA VAL A 140 2.24 14.45 20.92
C VAL A 140 2.96 13.21 21.45
N GLU A 141 3.62 13.27 22.60
CA GLU A 141 4.43 12.16 23.10
C GLU A 141 3.97 11.66 24.46
N SER A 142 3.97 10.34 24.62
CA SER A 142 3.71 9.66 25.89
C SER A 142 5.06 9.23 26.49
N LEU A 143 5.43 9.67 27.70
CA LEU A 143 6.70 9.32 28.35
C LEU A 143 6.48 8.29 29.47
N GLY A 144 6.90 7.03 29.28
CA GLY A 144 6.80 5.97 30.29
C GLY A 144 5.57 5.06 30.15
N GLU A 145 5.05 4.49 31.24
CA GLU A 145 3.85 3.63 31.21
C GLU A 145 2.56 4.48 31.19
N THR A 146 2.45 5.34 30.19
CA THR A 146 1.49 6.45 30.17
C THR A 146 0.38 6.20 29.16
N LYS A 147 -0.85 6.47 29.60
CA LYS A 147 -2.06 6.34 28.77
C LYS A 147 -2.58 7.71 28.36
N LEU A 148 -2.74 7.93 27.05
CA LEU A 148 -3.50 9.05 26.51
C LEU A 148 -4.91 8.59 26.20
N THR A 149 -5.92 9.27 26.75
CA THR A 149 -7.32 9.04 26.36
C THR A 149 -7.96 10.34 25.94
N VAL A 150 -8.55 10.41 24.74
CA VAL A 150 -9.39 11.54 24.32
C VAL A 150 -10.82 11.03 24.16
N ASN A 151 -11.75 11.59 24.95
CA ASN A 151 -13.13 11.13 25.03
C ASN A 151 -14.04 11.70 23.92
N GLY A 152 -13.66 12.85 23.37
CA GLY A 152 -14.28 13.54 22.24
C GLY A 152 -13.47 13.36 20.95
N ASP A 153 -13.66 14.30 20.03
CA ASP A 153 -12.99 14.29 18.73
C ASP A 153 -11.56 14.82 18.84
N VAL A 154 -10.66 14.25 18.03
CA VAL A 154 -9.29 14.76 17.82
C VAL A 154 -9.23 15.35 16.42
N LYS A 155 -8.83 16.62 16.32
CA LYS A 155 -8.66 17.33 15.06
C LYS A 155 -7.26 17.96 15.02
N LEU A 156 -6.42 17.52 14.11
CA LEU A 156 -5.06 18.04 13.90
C LEU A 156 -5.04 18.65 12.50
N LEU A 157 -4.72 19.94 12.39
CA LEU A 157 -4.68 20.69 11.14
C LEU A 157 -3.27 21.26 11.00
N GLY A 158 -2.57 20.94 9.92
CA GLY A 158 -1.32 21.60 9.52
C GLY A 158 -1.62 23.02 9.09
N GLY A 159 -1.89 23.24 7.82
CA GLY A 159 -2.32 24.54 7.30
C GLY A 159 -1.62 24.85 5.99
N ASP A 160 -0.92 25.97 5.86
CA ASP A 160 -0.14 26.29 4.65
C ASP A 160 1.36 26.27 5.02
N GLY A 161 2.17 25.41 4.42
CA GLY A 161 3.61 25.30 4.71
C GLY A 161 4.06 23.85 4.77
N ALA A 162 5.30 23.59 5.20
CA ALA A 162 5.78 22.22 5.40
C ALA A 162 5.55 21.79 6.85
N ASP A 163 4.46 21.08 7.11
CA ASP A 163 4.03 20.73 8.46
C ASP A 163 4.41 19.31 8.88
N ALA A 164 4.76 19.12 10.16
CA ALA A 164 5.07 17.81 10.73
C ALA A 164 4.18 17.48 11.95
N ILE A 165 3.21 16.60 11.78
CA ILE A 165 2.35 16.10 12.87
C ILE A 165 2.76 14.68 13.26
N ILE A 166 3.36 14.55 14.44
CA ILE A 166 3.87 13.29 14.97
C ILE A 166 3.18 12.95 16.29
N VAL A 167 2.48 11.80 16.32
CA VAL A 167 1.90 11.25 17.54
C VAL A 167 2.69 10.02 17.97
N LEU A 168 3.38 10.16 19.10
CA LEU A 168 4.34 9.22 19.64
C LEU A 168 3.80 8.45 20.84
N GLY A 169 3.92 7.13 20.75
CA GLY A 169 3.84 6.25 21.90
C GLY A 169 5.19 6.16 22.63
N SER A 170 5.12 6.03 23.97
CA SER A 170 6.22 5.64 24.84
C SER A 170 6.97 4.36 24.42
N ILE A 171 8.16 4.21 24.98
CA ILE A 171 9.07 3.06 24.84
C ILE A 171 8.60 1.82 25.63
N THR A 172 7.83 1.97 26.71
CA THR A 172 7.62 0.87 27.68
C THR A 172 6.27 0.16 27.61
N SER A 173 5.17 0.85 27.26
CA SER A 173 3.89 0.29 26.74
C SER A 173 2.82 1.40 26.74
N PRO A 174 2.85 2.33 25.78
CA PRO A 174 1.88 3.40 25.69
C PRO A 174 0.53 2.85 25.23
N GLU A 175 -0.55 3.41 25.77
CA GLU A 175 -1.89 3.19 25.22
C GLU A 175 -2.46 4.54 24.80
N ILE A 176 -2.75 4.71 23.51
CA ILE A 176 -3.46 5.88 23.00
C ILE A 176 -4.86 5.42 22.61
N VAL A 177 -5.87 5.99 23.26
CA VAL A 177 -7.28 5.67 23.01
C VAL A 177 -8.04 6.92 22.63
N LEU A 178 -8.51 6.95 21.38
CA LEU A 178 -9.37 8.00 20.86
C LEU A 178 -10.80 7.46 20.80
N ASN A 179 -11.69 7.93 21.66
CA ASN A 179 -13.04 7.36 21.81
C ASN A 179 -14.03 7.83 20.73
N LYS A 180 -13.69 8.87 19.97
CA LYS A 180 -14.47 9.37 18.83
C LYS A 180 -13.60 9.45 17.58
N THR A 181 -13.86 10.43 16.73
CA THR A 181 -13.23 10.57 15.42
C THR A 181 -11.84 11.18 15.56
N LEU A 182 -10.90 10.67 14.77
CA LEU A 182 -9.62 11.33 14.50
C LEU A 182 -9.70 11.94 13.11
N THR A 183 -9.44 13.24 13.01
CA THR A 183 -9.26 13.94 11.74
C THR A 183 -7.89 14.58 11.73
N VAL A 184 -7.11 14.26 10.71
CA VAL A 184 -5.85 14.91 10.38
C VAL A 184 -6.04 15.54 9.01
N ASP A 185 -5.70 16.81 8.90
CA ASP A 185 -5.71 17.60 7.65
C ASP A 185 -4.33 18.23 7.56
N LEU A 186 -3.51 17.77 6.63
CA LEU A 186 -2.13 18.22 6.50
C LEU A 186 -2.09 19.64 5.91
N GLY A 187 -2.98 19.94 4.97
CA GLY A 187 -3.06 21.26 4.37
C GLY A 187 -2.18 21.38 3.13
N ALA A 188 -1.77 22.58 2.76
CA ALA A 188 -0.97 22.81 1.57
C ALA A 188 0.52 22.83 1.90
N GLY A 189 1.33 22.09 1.16
CA GLY A 189 2.80 22.15 1.21
C GLY A 189 3.43 20.77 1.21
N VAL A 190 4.54 20.60 1.93
CA VAL A 190 5.23 19.30 2.00
C VAL A 190 5.10 18.78 3.41
N ASP A 191 4.08 17.98 3.62
CA ASP A 191 3.62 17.63 4.96
C ASP A 191 3.98 16.21 5.36
N LEU A 192 4.03 16.01 6.67
CA LEU A 192 4.33 14.73 7.29
C LEU A 192 3.32 14.43 8.40
N PHE A 193 2.67 13.28 8.30
CA PHE A 193 1.92 12.69 9.41
C PHE A 193 2.54 11.36 9.85
N GLY A 194 2.92 11.26 11.12
CA GLY A 194 3.48 10.06 11.72
C GLY A 194 2.68 9.57 12.93
N LEU A 195 2.23 8.32 12.90
CA LEU A 195 1.81 7.59 14.11
C LEU A 195 2.88 6.56 14.44
N GLY A 196 3.57 6.69 15.58
CA GLY A 196 4.55 5.67 15.96
C GLY A 196 5.45 5.90 17.16
N ARG A 197 6.69 5.44 17.07
CA ARG A 197 7.71 5.56 18.13
C ARG A 197 8.77 6.60 17.76
N ASP A 198 9.15 7.39 18.76
CA ASP A 198 10.03 8.56 18.66
C ASP A 198 11.34 8.29 17.90
N HIS A 199 12.08 7.27 18.34
CA HIS A 199 13.43 7.01 17.84
C HIS A 199 13.50 6.52 16.39
N ALA A 200 12.41 5.95 15.87
CA ALA A 200 12.40 5.51 14.48
C ALA A 200 12.22 6.74 13.58
N LEU A 201 11.23 7.58 13.88
CA LEU A 201 10.88 8.74 13.07
C LEU A 201 11.99 9.82 13.10
N SER A 202 12.62 10.07 14.25
CA SER A 202 13.68 11.09 14.36
C SER A 202 14.98 10.73 13.60
N GLU A 203 15.42 9.46 13.66
CA GLU A 203 16.64 9.01 12.96
C GLU A 203 16.45 8.91 11.44
N GLY A 204 15.27 8.50 10.96
CA GLY A 204 15.01 8.33 9.52
C GLY A 204 14.70 9.63 8.78
N LEU A 205 14.12 10.63 9.45
CA LEU A 205 13.82 11.93 8.84
C LEU A 205 15.00 12.90 8.91
N GLY A 206 16.13 12.47 9.48
CA GLY A 206 17.31 13.31 9.64
C GLY A 206 17.11 14.47 10.63
N PHE A 207 16.08 14.42 11.47
CA PHE A 207 15.86 15.43 12.49
C PHE A 207 17.00 15.35 13.52
N PRO A 208 17.81 16.41 13.69
CA PRO A 208 18.82 16.43 14.74
C PRO A 208 18.15 16.36 16.12
N ASP A 209 18.72 15.53 16.98
CA ASP A 209 18.33 15.31 18.37
C ASP A 209 18.15 16.67 19.12
N ASP A 210 16.88 16.99 19.44
CA ASP A 210 16.37 17.90 20.48
C ASP A 210 16.91 19.33 20.64
N SER A 211 17.61 19.95 19.68
CA SER A 211 18.14 21.32 19.93
C SER A 211 18.03 22.38 18.85
N GLU A 212 17.91 22.03 17.57
CA GLU A 212 17.70 23.02 16.51
C GLU A 212 16.96 22.28 15.39
N PHE A 213 15.66 22.52 15.19
CA PHE A 213 14.99 22.20 13.92
C PHE A 213 15.48 23.26 12.93
N PRO A 214 16.49 23.00 12.09
CA PRO A 214 16.96 23.99 11.13
C PRO A 214 16.05 23.87 9.91
N ASP A 215 15.45 24.97 9.44
CA ASP A 215 14.72 25.14 8.17
C ASP A 215 14.74 23.85 7.32
N ALA A 216 13.72 23.01 7.52
CA ALA A 216 13.72 21.63 7.01
C ALA A 216 13.64 21.66 5.49
N ASP A 217 14.79 21.70 4.81
CA ASP A 217 14.89 21.73 3.35
C ASP A 217 14.31 20.39 2.81
N PRO A 218 13.09 20.36 2.25
CA PRO A 218 12.29 19.14 2.07
C PRO A 218 12.78 18.24 0.91
N VAL A 219 13.95 18.53 0.35
CA VAL A 219 14.35 18.03 -0.98
C VAL A 219 14.80 16.56 -0.97
N PHE A 220 15.06 15.96 0.19
CA PHE A 220 15.39 14.54 0.28
C PHE A 220 14.94 13.95 1.62
N PHE A 221 13.69 13.52 1.70
CA PHE A 221 13.32 12.48 2.65
C PHE A 221 14.06 11.20 2.22
N ASP A 222 15.20 10.91 2.85
CA ASP A 222 15.82 9.59 2.81
C ASP A 222 14.91 8.69 3.65
N PHE A 223 13.84 8.15 3.04
CA PHE A 223 12.82 7.36 3.71
C PHE A 223 13.40 6.07 4.32
N GLY A 224 13.98 6.23 5.51
CA GLY A 224 14.48 5.16 6.34
C GLY A 224 13.33 4.37 6.95
N ILE A 225 13.21 3.12 6.53
CA ILE A 225 12.29 2.10 7.05
C ILE A 225 12.30 2.08 8.59
N PHE A 226 11.16 2.38 9.20
CA PHE A 226 11.00 2.62 10.63
C PHE A 226 10.67 1.33 11.41
N THR A 227 11.68 0.60 11.89
CA THR A 227 11.48 -0.58 12.76
C THR A 227 11.83 -0.26 14.21
N GLY A 228 10.83 0.05 15.04
CA GLY A 228 11.00 0.19 16.49
C GLY A 228 10.41 -1.00 17.25
N ASP A 229 11.21 -1.69 18.06
CA ASP A 229 10.76 -2.79 18.94
C ASP A 229 10.11 -2.21 20.23
N GLY A 230 8.79 -2.02 20.27
CA GLY A 230 8.09 -1.54 21.48
C GLY A 230 6.56 -1.55 21.37
N ILE A 231 5.89 -2.28 22.28
CA ILE A 231 4.47 -2.64 22.19
C ILE A 231 3.57 -1.56 22.80
N GLY A 232 3.22 -0.56 21.99
CA GLY A 232 2.17 0.41 22.28
C GLY A 232 0.86 0.10 21.56
N ASN A 233 -0.28 0.11 22.26
CA ASN A 233 -1.57 -0.06 21.61
C ASN A 233 -2.13 1.30 21.18
N PHE A 234 -2.55 1.41 19.92
CA PHE A 234 -3.26 2.57 19.39
C PHE A 234 -4.68 2.16 19.02
N THR A 235 -5.69 2.81 19.59
CA THR A 235 -7.10 2.48 19.33
C THR A 235 -7.91 3.73 19.03
N VAL A 236 -8.59 3.74 17.89
CA VAL A 236 -9.61 4.74 17.56
C VAL A 236 -10.98 4.05 17.47
N LYS A 237 -11.92 4.50 18.30
CA LYS A 237 -13.28 3.94 18.35
C LYS A 237 -14.25 4.60 17.36
N GLY A 238 -13.94 5.81 16.92
CA GLY A 238 -14.66 6.50 15.85
C GLY A 238 -14.06 6.22 14.48
N ASP A 239 -14.40 7.11 13.54
CA ASP A 239 -13.83 7.08 12.20
C ASP A 239 -12.44 7.73 12.24
N VAL A 240 -11.53 7.27 11.38
CA VAL A 240 -10.24 7.92 11.15
C VAL A 240 -10.25 8.49 9.75
N LYS A 241 -9.94 9.78 9.66
CA LYS A 241 -9.80 10.49 8.40
C LYS A 241 -8.46 11.21 8.39
N ILE A 242 -7.59 10.85 7.45
CA ILE A 242 -6.34 11.53 7.18
C ILE A 242 -6.47 12.15 5.78
N LEU A 243 -6.36 13.46 5.71
CA LEU A 243 -6.38 14.26 4.50
C LEU A 243 -4.99 14.82 4.29
N GLY A 244 -4.29 14.32 3.26
CA GLY A 244 -3.27 15.10 2.58
C GLY A 244 -3.93 16.27 1.86
N GLY A 245 -3.24 17.39 1.74
CA GLY A 245 -3.81 18.57 1.07
C GLY A 245 -3.11 18.88 -0.24
N GLU A 246 -2.71 20.13 -0.47
CA GLU A 246 -2.11 20.52 -1.76
C GLU A 246 -0.58 20.43 -1.66
N GLY A 247 0.03 19.40 -2.24
CA GLY A 247 1.48 19.23 -2.26
C GLY A 247 1.89 17.80 -2.01
N VAL A 248 3.17 17.59 -1.69
CA VAL A 248 3.76 16.25 -1.51
C VAL A 248 3.55 15.84 -0.07
N ASP A 249 2.66 14.88 0.18
CA ASP A 249 2.37 14.38 1.52
C ASP A 249 3.11 13.08 1.84
N ALA A 250 3.63 12.97 3.07
CA ALA A 250 4.17 11.73 3.62
C ALA A 250 3.32 11.25 4.81
N ILE A 251 2.63 10.11 4.64
CA ILE A 251 1.78 9.51 5.68
C ILE A 251 2.40 8.20 6.15
N GLY A 252 2.95 8.22 7.37
CA GLY A 252 3.59 7.09 8.03
C GLY A 252 2.76 6.52 9.18
N LEU A 253 2.41 5.23 9.09
CA LEU A 253 1.85 4.45 10.19
C LEU A 253 2.89 3.41 10.61
N SER A 254 3.67 3.68 11.64
CA SER A 254 4.64 2.71 12.18
C SER A 254 4.31 2.40 13.63
N ASN A 255 3.79 1.20 13.93
CA ASN A 255 3.55 0.82 15.32
C ASN A 255 4.26 -0.46 15.69
N GLY A 256 4.82 -0.48 16.90
CA GLY A 256 5.39 -1.67 17.54
C GLY A 256 4.38 -2.42 18.41
N GLY A 257 3.14 -1.95 18.56
CA GLY A 257 2.04 -2.70 19.19
C GLY A 257 0.71 -2.60 18.41
N ASN A 258 -0.37 -3.16 18.95
CA ASN A 258 -1.59 -3.37 18.17
C ASN A 258 -2.26 -2.05 17.77
N VAL A 259 -2.71 -1.97 16.52
CA VAL A 259 -3.48 -0.84 15.99
C VAL A 259 -4.91 -1.31 15.73
N MET A 260 -5.88 -0.62 16.32
CA MET A 260 -7.30 -0.93 16.13
C MET A 260 -8.09 0.30 15.72
N PHE A 261 -8.70 0.22 14.53
CA PHE A 261 -9.69 1.17 14.04
C PHE A 261 -11.07 0.50 14.11
N GLN A 262 -11.93 0.93 15.04
CA GLN A 262 -13.22 0.26 15.26
C GLN A 262 -14.30 0.64 14.24
N LYS A 263 -14.06 1.69 13.46
CA LYS A 263 -14.90 2.07 12.32
C LYS A 263 -14.06 2.23 11.07
N ASN A 264 -14.38 3.22 10.24
CA ASN A 264 -13.77 3.40 8.94
C ASN A 264 -12.39 4.06 9.09
N LEU A 265 -11.48 3.67 8.20
CA LEU A 265 -10.20 4.33 7.97
C LEU A 265 -10.23 4.91 6.56
N GLU A 266 -10.15 6.22 6.44
CA GLU A 266 -10.11 6.96 5.17
C GLU A 266 -8.80 7.74 5.14
N ILE A 267 -7.96 7.45 4.16
CA ILE A 267 -6.77 8.23 3.84
C ILE A 267 -6.96 8.76 2.43
N THR A 268 -6.95 10.08 2.29
CA THR A 268 -7.04 10.76 1.00
C THR A 268 -5.86 11.70 0.90
N THR A 269 -5.05 11.62 -0.15
CA THR A 269 -3.93 12.53 -0.36
C THR A 269 -4.22 13.54 -1.47
N GLY A 270 -3.27 14.44 -1.70
CA GLY A 270 -3.34 15.53 -2.66
C GLY A 270 -3.34 15.10 -4.12
N ALA A 271 -3.01 16.07 -4.98
CA ALA A 271 -2.88 15.89 -6.43
C ALA A 271 -1.42 15.88 -6.90
N ASP A 272 -0.47 16.07 -5.99
CA ASP A 272 0.96 15.94 -6.26
C ASP A 272 1.43 14.54 -5.81
N ALA A 273 2.69 14.21 -6.08
CA ALA A 273 3.25 12.90 -5.75
C ALA A 273 3.27 12.64 -4.23
N ASP A 274 2.57 11.60 -3.78
CA ASP A 274 2.42 11.29 -2.36
C ASP A 274 3.12 9.98 -1.95
N PHE A 275 3.44 9.88 -0.67
CA PHE A 275 4.04 8.69 -0.07
C PHE A 275 3.23 8.23 1.13
N LEU A 276 2.70 7.02 1.05
CA LEU A 276 2.04 6.34 2.16
C LEU A 276 2.83 5.10 2.55
N GLU A 277 3.27 5.02 3.80
CA GLU A 277 3.89 3.82 4.33
C GLU A 277 3.22 3.37 5.63
N TRP A 278 2.64 2.17 5.59
CA TRP A 278 2.26 1.43 6.78
C TRP A 278 3.29 0.35 7.03
N GLN A 279 4.05 0.52 8.10
CA GLN A 279 5.02 -0.46 8.55
C GLN A 279 4.66 -1.03 9.93
N LEU A 280 4.70 -2.36 10.08
CA LEU A 280 4.58 -2.98 11.40
C LEU A 280 5.88 -3.53 11.95
N GLY A 281 6.07 -3.34 13.26
CA GLY A 281 7.09 -4.03 14.04
C GLY A 281 6.81 -5.53 14.19
N SER A 282 7.74 -6.23 14.82
CA SER A 282 7.55 -7.66 15.14
C SER A 282 6.38 -7.87 16.12
N GLU A 283 5.55 -8.89 15.89
CA GLU A 283 4.40 -9.27 16.75
C GLU A 283 3.23 -8.27 16.82
N VAL A 284 2.99 -7.50 15.76
CA VAL A 284 1.91 -6.50 15.73
C VAL A 284 0.70 -6.97 14.93
N SER A 285 -0.50 -6.68 15.43
CA SER A 285 -1.74 -6.79 14.65
C SER A 285 -2.34 -5.42 14.32
N VAL A 286 -2.84 -5.32 13.09
CA VAL A 286 -3.65 -4.20 12.62
C VAL A 286 -5.05 -4.71 12.37
N THR A 287 -6.04 -4.05 12.95
CA THR A 287 -7.44 -4.38 12.72
C THR A 287 -8.24 -3.15 12.35
N VAL A 288 -8.86 -3.16 11.17
CA VAL A 288 -9.89 -2.20 10.75
C VAL A 288 -11.24 -2.91 10.75
N LEU A 289 -12.14 -2.55 11.66
CA LEU A 289 -13.47 -3.16 11.77
C LEU A 289 -14.49 -2.58 10.76
N GLY A 290 -14.26 -1.36 10.28
CA GLY A 290 -15.03 -0.72 9.22
C GLY A 290 -14.45 -0.95 7.83
N ASP A 291 -14.75 -0.01 6.94
CA ASP A 291 -14.17 0.03 5.60
C ASP A 291 -12.81 0.74 5.67
N ALA A 292 -11.78 0.19 5.00
CA ALA A 292 -10.50 0.87 4.80
C ALA A 292 -10.43 1.39 3.36
N LYS A 293 -10.15 2.67 3.22
CA LYS A 293 -10.11 3.39 1.95
C LYS A 293 -8.85 4.25 1.89
N ILE A 294 -8.04 4.03 0.85
CA ILE A 294 -6.88 4.84 0.51
C ILE A 294 -7.14 5.40 -0.89
N GLU A 295 -7.12 6.72 -1.03
CA GLU A 295 -7.29 7.43 -2.30
C GLU A 295 -6.18 8.45 -2.47
N THR A 296 -5.40 8.31 -3.52
CA THR A 296 -4.52 9.37 -4.03
C THR A 296 -5.11 9.84 -5.37
N GLN A 297 -4.84 11.08 -5.79
CA GLN A 297 -5.61 11.70 -6.87
C GLN A 297 -4.88 11.70 -8.21
N ASP A 298 -3.66 12.22 -8.25
CA ASP A 298 -2.89 12.51 -9.45
C ASP A 298 -1.37 12.48 -9.13
N ASP A 299 -0.54 12.50 -10.17
CA ASP A 299 0.92 12.34 -10.11
C ASP A 299 1.38 10.96 -9.58
N SER A 300 2.69 10.79 -9.36
CA SER A 300 3.29 9.49 -9.05
C SER A 300 3.21 9.14 -7.58
N ASP A 301 2.35 8.20 -7.22
CA ASP A 301 2.12 7.84 -5.81
C ASP A 301 2.80 6.55 -5.38
N LEU A 302 3.26 6.53 -4.13
CA LEU A 302 3.93 5.37 -3.54
C LEU A 302 3.18 4.89 -2.29
N ILE A 303 2.48 3.76 -2.42
CA ILE A 303 1.73 3.13 -1.32
C ILE A 303 2.41 1.83 -0.90
N PHE A 304 3.04 1.86 0.27
CA PHE A 304 3.68 0.73 0.91
C PHE A 304 2.88 0.23 2.11
N LEU A 305 2.34 -0.97 1.97
CA LEU A 305 1.63 -1.71 2.99
C LEU A 305 2.53 -2.87 3.46
N LYS A 306 3.51 -2.59 4.32
CA LYS A 306 4.58 -3.51 4.75
C LYS A 306 4.38 -4.00 6.19
N PHE A 307 3.87 -5.22 6.34
CA PHE A 307 3.56 -5.81 7.64
C PHE A 307 4.42 -7.07 7.78
N GLY A 308 5.69 -6.86 8.10
CA GLY A 308 6.67 -7.93 8.25
C GLY A 308 8.10 -7.42 8.21
N GLY A 309 8.91 -7.82 9.21
CA GLY A 309 10.35 -7.92 9.02
C GLY A 309 10.68 -9.16 8.18
N SER A 310 11.93 -9.31 7.73
CA SER A 310 12.28 -10.24 6.65
C SER A 310 11.83 -11.70 6.80
N GLN A 311 11.47 -12.23 7.99
CA GLN A 311 10.90 -13.58 8.20
C GLN A 311 10.17 -13.79 9.55
N THR A 312 9.56 -12.77 10.19
CA THR A 312 8.95 -12.96 11.52
C THR A 312 7.46 -13.29 11.47
N PHE A 313 7.12 -14.55 11.78
CA PHE A 313 5.76 -15.05 11.97
C PHE A 313 5.04 -14.34 13.14
N GLY A 314 3.72 -14.14 13.03
CA GLY A 314 2.87 -13.60 14.10
C GLY A 314 2.33 -12.18 13.90
N GLN A 315 2.58 -11.58 12.74
CA GLN A 315 1.96 -10.30 12.36
C GLN A 315 0.69 -10.56 11.56
N SER A 316 -0.38 -9.80 11.83
CA SER A 316 -1.64 -9.98 11.11
C SER A 316 -2.32 -8.66 10.78
N VAL A 317 -2.85 -8.56 9.58
CA VAL A 317 -3.66 -7.43 9.12
C VAL A 317 -5.07 -7.92 8.83
N HIS A 318 -6.04 -7.33 9.51
CA HIS A 318 -7.43 -7.72 9.41
C HIS A 318 -8.33 -6.55 8.99
N PHE A 319 -8.90 -6.63 7.80
CA PHE A 319 -9.94 -5.74 7.31
C PHE A 319 -11.29 -6.47 7.41
N ALA A 320 -12.12 -6.10 8.39
CA ALA A 320 -13.35 -6.82 8.69
C ALA A 320 -14.47 -6.58 7.67
N LYS A 321 -14.43 -5.48 6.90
CA LYS A 321 -15.38 -5.21 5.82
C LYS A 321 -14.72 -5.15 4.45
N SER A 322 -14.08 -4.06 4.06
CA SER A 322 -13.46 -3.93 2.74
C SER A 322 -12.14 -3.19 2.80
N LEU A 323 -11.32 -3.42 1.78
CA LEU A 323 -10.12 -2.65 1.48
C LEU A 323 -10.29 -2.05 0.09
N THR A 324 -10.10 -0.75 -0.06
CA THR A 324 -10.07 -0.07 -1.36
C THR A 324 -8.84 0.81 -1.42
N VAL A 325 -8.04 0.63 -2.46
CA VAL A 325 -6.88 1.47 -2.79
C VAL A 325 -7.12 2.02 -4.20
N ASN A 326 -7.10 3.34 -4.36
CA ASN A 326 -7.20 4.00 -5.66
C ASN A 326 -6.02 5.00 -5.77
N THR A 327 -5.19 4.91 -6.82
CA THR A 327 -4.02 5.79 -6.94
C THR A 327 -4.14 6.93 -7.95
N GLY A 328 -5.26 7.05 -8.67
CA GLY A 328 -5.43 8.20 -9.56
C GLY A 328 -4.61 8.10 -10.86
N THR A 329 -4.16 9.23 -11.41
CA THR A 329 -3.34 9.26 -12.64
C THR A 329 -1.87 9.53 -12.34
N GLY A 330 -0.93 8.88 -13.02
CA GLY A 330 0.50 9.05 -12.78
C GLY A 330 1.27 7.74 -12.86
N GLU A 331 2.52 7.71 -12.41
CA GLU A 331 3.26 6.45 -12.28
C GLU A 331 3.16 5.95 -10.84
N ASP A 332 2.24 5.02 -10.58
CA ASP A 332 1.91 4.61 -9.22
C ASP A 332 2.55 3.30 -8.80
N LEU A 333 2.82 3.13 -7.51
CA LEU A 333 3.24 1.84 -6.95
C LEU A 333 2.47 1.50 -5.68
N VAL A 334 1.63 0.47 -5.76
CA VAL A 334 0.98 -0.17 -4.61
C VAL A 334 1.73 -1.45 -4.28
N SER A 335 2.48 -1.45 -3.18
CA SER A 335 3.20 -2.64 -2.69
C SER A 335 2.64 -3.12 -1.35
N ILE A 336 2.02 -4.29 -1.35
CA ILE A 336 1.47 -4.96 -0.19
C ILE A 336 2.39 -6.14 0.17
N LYS A 337 3.13 -6.03 1.27
CA LYS A 337 4.06 -7.07 1.75
C LYS A 337 3.66 -7.55 3.13
N LEU A 338 3.15 -8.77 3.27
CA LEU A 338 2.45 -9.19 4.50
C LEU A 338 2.92 -10.56 4.99
N ALA A 339 2.94 -10.75 6.32
CA ALA A 339 2.96 -12.08 6.92
C ALA A 339 1.58 -12.73 6.82
N ASP A 340 0.54 -12.16 7.44
CA ASP A 340 -0.84 -12.62 7.28
C ASP A 340 -1.79 -11.46 6.94
N LEU A 341 -2.55 -11.59 5.85
CA LEU A 341 -3.63 -10.70 5.44
C LEU A 341 -4.98 -11.40 5.52
N THR A 342 -5.97 -10.73 6.07
CA THR A 342 -7.37 -11.13 5.90
C THR A 342 -8.24 -9.93 5.55
N VAL A 343 -8.92 -10.00 4.40
CA VAL A 343 -9.99 -9.09 4.01
C VAL A 343 -11.30 -9.89 3.97
N ASN A 344 -12.23 -9.58 4.87
CA ASN A 344 -13.47 -10.36 5.02
C ASN A 344 -14.52 -10.07 3.93
N GLY A 345 -14.51 -8.88 3.34
CA GLY A 345 -15.37 -8.51 2.21
C GLY A 345 -14.56 -8.27 0.94
N GLU A 346 -14.90 -7.21 0.19
CA GLU A 346 -14.25 -6.94 -1.10
C GLU A 346 -12.91 -6.23 -0.88
N ALA A 347 -11.87 -6.69 -1.58
CA ALA A 347 -10.64 -5.94 -1.79
C ALA A 347 -10.63 -5.39 -3.22
N LYS A 348 -10.34 -4.10 -3.37
CA LYS A 348 -10.22 -3.42 -4.66
C LYS A 348 -8.92 -2.61 -4.69
N ILE A 349 -8.14 -2.78 -5.75
CA ILE A 349 -6.93 -1.99 -6.01
C ILE A 349 -7.08 -1.45 -7.42
N ASN A 350 -7.15 -0.14 -7.57
CA ASN A 350 -7.25 0.54 -8.86
C ASN A 350 -6.08 1.51 -9.03
N THR A 351 -5.23 1.28 -10.02
CA THR A 351 -4.29 2.30 -10.51
C THR A 351 -4.84 2.84 -11.82
N GLY A 352 -4.76 4.16 -12.05
CA GLY A 352 -5.54 4.82 -13.09
C GLY A 352 -4.82 4.88 -14.44
N VAL A 353 -4.01 5.90 -14.67
CA VAL A 353 -3.35 6.07 -15.97
C VAL A 353 -1.89 6.38 -15.76
N GLY A 354 -1.01 5.44 -16.15
CA GLY A 354 0.42 5.68 -16.33
C GLY A 354 1.23 4.39 -16.21
N TYR A 355 2.48 4.49 -15.74
CA TYR A 355 3.30 3.30 -15.53
C TYR A 355 3.07 2.80 -14.10
N ASP A 356 2.16 1.85 -13.94
CA ASP A 356 1.66 1.47 -12.62
C ASP A 356 2.20 0.10 -12.18
N GLY A 357 2.44 -0.03 -10.88
CA GLY A 357 2.88 -1.27 -10.24
C GLY A 357 1.97 -1.68 -9.10
N ILE A 358 1.49 -2.92 -9.12
CA ILE A 358 0.75 -3.55 -8.03
C ILE A 358 1.50 -4.82 -7.63
N LEU A 359 2.18 -4.76 -6.48
CA LEU A 359 3.00 -5.85 -5.96
C LEU A 359 2.38 -6.39 -4.67
N VAL A 360 1.70 -7.52 -4.74
CA VAL A 360 1.23 -8.23 -3.53
C VAL A 360 2.19 -9.39 -3.28
N GLN A 361 3.05 -9.23 -2.27
CA GLN A 361 4.00 -10.25 -1.82
C GLN A 361 3.58 -10.75 -0.44
N ASN A 362 3.25 -12.03 -0.33
CA ASN A 362 2.86 -12.60 0.95
C ASN A 362 3.91 -13.59 1.46
N PHE A 363 4.20 -13.58 2.77
CA PHE A 363 5.15 -14.49 3.41
C PHE A 363 4.43 -15.55 4.27
N GLY A 364 3.13 -15.39 4.52
CA GLY A 364 2.24 -16.33 5.23
C GLY A 364 0.88 -16.43 4.51
N GLN A 365 -0.26 -16.14 5.13
CA GLN A 365 -1.57 -16.35 4.51
C GLN A 365 -2.25 -15.06 4.05
N ALA A 366 -2.64 -14.98 2.78
CA ALA A 366 -3.41 -13.88 2.21
C ALA A 366 -4.81 -14.38 1.88
N SER A 367 -5.80 -13.94 2.65
CA SER A 367 -7.16 -14.45 2.60
C SER A 367 -8.17 -13.36 2.24
N PHE A 368 -8.74 -13.45 1.04
CA PHE A 368 -9.81 -12.60 0.55
C PHE A 368 -11.13 -13.36 0.59
N ARG A 369 -11.94 -13.15 1.65
CA ARG A 369 -13.14 -13.96 1.92
C ARG A 369 -14.35 -13.64 1.05
N LYS A 370 -14.25 -12.66 0.14
CA LYS A 370 -15.29 -12.37 -0.86
C LYS A 370 -14.75 -12.24 -2.27
N SER A 371 -13.92 -11.25 -2.57
CA SER A 371 -13.33 -11.07 -3.90
C SER A 371 -12.11 -10.16 -3.83
N LEU A 372 -11.22 -10.31 -4.81
CA LEU A 372 -10.11 -9.40 -5.07
C LEU A 372 -10.24 -8.90 -6.52
N ASP A 373 -10.44 -7.60 -6.70
CA ASP A 373 -10.51 -6.95 -8.01
C ASP A 373 -9.34 -5.97 -8.14
N ILE A 374 -8.49 -6.22 -9.12
CA ILE A 374 -7.32 -5.42 -9.45
C ILE A 374 -7.55 -4.81 -10.82
N ASN A 375 -7.52 -3.49 -10.90
CA ASN A 375 -7.55 -2.76 -12.16
C ASN A 375 -6.29 -1.90 -12.23
N ALA A 376 -5.36 -2.22 -13.13
CA ALA A 376 -4.13 -1.44 -13.28
C ALA A 376 -4.22 -0.36 -14.37
N GLY A 377 -5.43 -0.08 -14.88
CA GLY A 377 -5.67 1.09 -15.70
C GLY A 377 -5.27 0.94 -17.18
N THR A 378 -5.05 2.08 -17.85
CA THR A 378 -4.81 2.15 -19.32
C THR A 378 -3.35 2.38 -19.75
N GLY A 379 -2.42 2.43 -18.80
CA GLY A 379 -1.00 2.57 -19.10
C GLY A 379 -0.25 1.23 -18.95
N HIS A 380 1.08 1.27 -18.98
CA HIS A 380 1.88 0.07 -18.76
C HIS A 380 1.73 -0.41 -17.31
N ALA A 381 1.23 -1.62 -17.12
CA ALA A 381 0.99 -2.17 -15.79
C ALA A 381 1.94 -3.32 -15.44
N LEU A 382 2.38 -3.34 -14.19
CA LEU A 382 3.02 -4.47 -13.54
C LEU A 382 2.13 -4.97 -12.41
N VAL A 383 1.41 -6.08 -12.61
CA VAL A 383 0.65 -6.75 -11.56
C VAL A 383 1.39 -8.03 -11.17
N ASN A 384 1.87 -8.12 -9.94
CA ASN A 384 2.59 -9.28 -9.44
C ASN A 384 2.00 -9.73 -8.10
N LEU A 385 1.24 -10.82 -8.13
CA LEU A 385 0.72 -11.53 -6.98
C LEU A 385 1.62 -12.73 -6.73
N GLN A 386 2.56 -12.58 -5.81
CA GLN A 386 3.48 -13.64 -5.44
C GLN A 386 3.43 -13.92 -3.96
N SER A 387 3.88 -15.11 -3.60
CA SER A 387 4.05 -15.48 -2.22
C SER A 387 5.43 -16.09 -2.07
N SER A 388 6.13 -15.68 -1.03
CA SER A 388 7.52 -16.03 -0.80
C SER A 388 7.60 -16.74 0.54
N GLY A 389 7.69 -18.06 0.49
CA GLY A 389 7.89 -18.90 1.66
C GLY A 389 7.09 -20.20 1.61
N PRO A 390 7.53 -21.23 2.36
CA PRO A 390 6.92 -22.56 2.32
C PRO A 390 5.51 -22.61 2.91
N GLU A 391 5.17 -21.70 3.82
CA GLU A 391 3.83 -21.64 4.46
C GLU A 391 2.89 -20.66 3.76
N SER A 392 3.34 -20.10 2.63
CA SER A 392 2.72 -18.94 2.06
C SER A 392 1.57 -19.35 1.12
N SER A 393 0.40 -18.71 1.23
CA SER A 393 -0.82 -19.08 0.50
C SER A 393 -1.64 -17.85 0.05
N LEU A 394 -2.27 -17.97 -1.12
CA LEU A 394 -3.26 -17.01 -1.62
C LEU A 394 -4.63 -17.70 -1.69
N PHE A 395 -5.56 -17.24 -0.85
CA PHE A 395 -6.93 -17.74 -0.80
C PHE A 395 -7.92 -16.65 -1.20
N VAL A 396 -8.77 -16.91 -2.20
CA VAL A 396 -9.86 -16.03 -2.62
C VAL A 396 -11.18 -16.81 -2.65
N ALA A 397 -12.09 -16.54 -1.70
CA ALA A 397 -13.35 -17.30 -1.57
C ALA A 397 -14.39 -17.01 -2.67
N GLY A 398 -14.22 -15.94 -3.43
CA GLY A 398 -15.02 -15.66 -4.61
C GLY A 398 -14.10 -15.37 -5.77
N ASP A 399 -14.38 -14.31 -6.52
CA ASP A 399 -13.70 -14.09 -7.80
C ASP A 399 -12.39 -13.30 -7.58
N LEU A 400 -11.33 -13.70 -8.30
CA LEU A 400 -10.10 -12.95 -8.48
C LEU A 400 -10.13 -12.37 -9.90
N LYS A 401 -10.21 -11.05 -10.01
CA LYS A 401 -10.23 -10.34 -11.28
C LYS A 401 -9.01 -9.43 -11.39
N ILE A 402 -8.28 -9.54 -12.48
CA ILE A 402 -7.19 -8.65 -12.86
C ILE A 402 -7.55 -8.04 -14.21
N THR A 403 -7.50 -6.72 -14.31
CA THR A 403 -7.74 -5.99 -15.56
C THR A 403 -6.63 -4.98 -15.77
N THR A 404 -6.01 -5.03 -16.94
CA THR A 404 -5.15 -4.00 -17.52
C THR A 404 -5.76 -3.68 -18.88
N GLU A 405 -5.77 -2.42 -19.32
CA GLU A 405 -6.62 -2.00 -20.46
C GLU A 405 -5.85 -1.73 -21.75
N ALA A 406 -4.58 -1.30 -21.69
CA ALA A 406 -3.81 -0.92 -22.86
C ALA A 406 -2.29 -0.84 -22.59
N LEU A 407 -1.53 -0.82 -23.68
CA LEU A 407 -0.06 -0.90 -23.72
C LEU A 407 0.45 -2.27 -23.26
N SER A 408 1.78 -2.43 -23.17
CA SER A 408 2.38 -3.72 -22.79
C SER A 408 2.34 -3.90 -21.28
N ASP A 409 1.68 -4.96 -20.84
CA ASP A 409 1.47 -5.28 -19.43
C ASP A 409 2.20 -6.55 -19.00
N TYR A 410 2.48 -6.64 -17.71
CA TYR A 410 3.03 -7.84 -17.07
C TYR A 410 2.13 -8.22 -15.91
N VAL A 411 1.41 -9.33 -16.06
CA VAL A 411 0.59 -9.93 -15.01
C VAL A 411 1.20 -11.26 -14.60
N PHE A 412 1.51 -11.42 -13.32
CA PHE A 412 2.02 -12.67 -12.75
C PHE A 412 1.24 -13.05 -11.50
N VAL A 413 0.74 -14.29 -11.44
CA VAL A 413 0.06 -14.88 -10.29
C VAL A 413 0.74 -16.21 -9.97
N GLY A 414 1.64 -16.26 -8.99
CA GLY A 414 2.50 -17.44 -8.86
C GLY A 414 3.36 -17.55 -7.60
N ASP A 415 4.17 -18.61 -7.55
CA ASP A 415 5.04 -19.02 -6.43
C ASP A 415 4.28 -19.48 -5.16
N VAL A 416 3.03 -19.94 -5.28
CA VAL A 416 2.14 -20.19 -4.12
C VAL A 416 1.23 -21.40 -4.29
N LEU A 417 0.75 -21.93 -3.16
CA LEU A 417 -0.57 -22.54 -3.10
C LEU A 417 -1.67 -21.49 -3.36
N VAL A 418 -2.25 -21.54 -4.55
CA VAL A 418 -3.37 -20.67 -4.96
C VAL A 418 -4.68 -21.43 -4.81
N GLU A 419 -5.60 -20.91 -3.98
CA GLU A 419 -6.94 -21.46 -3.79
C GLU A 419 -7.99 -20.37 -4.08
N ILE A 420 -8.69 -20.50 -5.20
CA ILE A 420 -9.73 -19.57 -5.66
C ILE A 420 -11.04 -20.33 -5.77
N ASP A 421 -12.00 -20.08 -4.89
CA ASP A 421 -13.32 -20.73 -4.93
C ASP A 421 -14.20 -20.23 -6.09
N GLY A 422 -13.98 -18.98 -6.53
CA GLY A 422 -14.69 -18.34 -7.63
C GLY A 422 -14.00 -18.46 -8.98
N GLU A 423 -14.22 -17.46 -9.83
CA GLU A 423 -13.58 -17.30 -11.14
C GLU A 423 -12.22 -16.61 -10.98
N LEU A 424 -11.20 -17.10 -11.69
CA LEU A 424 -9.97 -16.35 -11.95
C LEU A 424 -10.07 -15.74 -13.35
N LYS A 425 -10.17 -14.40 -13.43
CA LYS A 425 -10.24 -13.67 -14.70
C LYS A 425 -9.06 -12.71 -14.82
N ILE A 426 -8.32 -12.81 -15.92
CA ILE A 426 -7.27 -11.87 -16.33
C ILE A 426 -7.65 -11.30 -17.71
N ASP A 427 -7.61 -9.98 -17.85
CA ASP A 427 -8.00 -9.23 -19.05
C ASP A 427 -6.95 -8.13 -19.26
N THR A 428 -6.10 -8.18 -20.30
CA THR A 428 -4.98 -7.21 -20.47
C THR A 428 -5.14 -6.19 -21.59
N GLY A 429 -6.17 -6.30 -22.41
CA GLY A 429 -6.55 -5.23 -23.34
C GLY A 429 -5.75 -5.18 -24.64
N ILE A 430 -5.04 -4.09 -24.95
CA ILE A 430 -4.32 -3.94 -26.22
C ILE A 430 -2.85 -3.73 -25.91
N GLY A 431 -1.97 -4.63 -26.32
CA GLY A 431 -0.61 -4.59 -25.80
C GLY A 431 0.34 -5.58 -26.44
N SER A 432 1.53 -5.67 -25.89
CA SER A 432 2.32 -6.91 -26.01
C SER A 432 2.47 -7.39 -24.58
N ASP A 433 1.55 -8.25 -24.19
CA ASP A 433 1.30 -8.54 -22.79
C ASP A 433 1.93 -9.86 -22.38
N PHE A 434 2.31 -9.96 -21.12
CA PHE A 434 2.73 -11.21 -20.50
C PHE A 434 1.77 -11.57 -19.37
N VAL A 435 1.20 -12.76 -19.43
CA VAL A 435 0.38 -13.36 -18.36
C VAL A 435 1.03 -14.66 -17.91
N GLY A 436 1.63 -14.65 -16.72
CA GLY A 436 2.18 -15.84 -16.08
C GLY A 436 1.31 -16.31 -14.92
N ILE A 437 1.01 -17.61 -14.87
CA ILE A 437 0.37 -18.26 -13.72
C ILE A 437 1.25 -19.43 -13.29
N GLU A 438 1.71 -19.43 -12.04
CA GLU A 438 2.48 -20.54 -11.47
C GLU A 438 1.70 -21.17 -10.31
N PHE A 439 1.32 -22.43 -10.46
CA PHE A 439 0.66 -23.19 -9.40
C PHE A 439 1.69 -24.01 -8.63
N GLY A 440 1.97 -23.62 -7.38
CA GLY A 440 3.01 -24.21 -6.55
C GLY A 440 4.27 -23.35 -6.49
N SER A 441 5.33 -23.90 -5.89
CA SER A 441 6.63 -23.24 -5.83
C SER A 441 7.74 -24.23 -6.21
N ASN A 442 8.83 -23.70 -6.77
CA ASN A 442 10.01 -24.48 -7.12
C ASN A 442 10.77 -25.03 -5.89
N GLU A 443 10.44 -24.56 -4.69
CA GLU A 443 11.06 -25.08 -3.47
C GLU A 443 10.35 -26.34 -3.01
N SER A 444 11.11 -27.43 -2.88
CA SER A 444 10.68 -28.82 -2.64
C SER A 444 10.01 -29.10 -1.28
N PHE A 445 9.26 -28.15 -0.73
CA PHE A 445 8.71 -28.18 0.63
C PHE A 445 7.21 -28.38 0.70
N LEU A 446 6.49 -28.48 -0.43
CA LEU A 446 5.07 -28.79 -0.37
C LEU A 446 4.88 -30.20 0.18
N GLU A 447 4.26 -30.28 1.36
CA GLU A 447 3.82 -31.55 1.94
C GLU A 447 2.89 -32.25 0.94
N GLU A 448 3.03 -33.58 0.79
CA GLU A 448 2.16 -34.38 -0.07
C GLU A 448 0.68 -34.08 0.24
N GLY A 449 -0.07 -33.66 -0.77
CA GLY A 449 -1.52 -33.42 -0.69
C GLY A 449 -1.97 -31.95 -0.64
N LEU A 450 -1.07 -30.98 -0.75
CA LEU A 450 -1.46 -29.59 -1.05
C LEU A 450 -1.83 -29.47 -2.53
N VAL A 451 -3.06 -29.03 -2.80
CA VAL A 451 -3.61 -28.93 -4.15
C VAL A 451 -3.99 -27.49 -4.45
N SER A 452 -3.36 -26.89 -5.47
CA SER A 452 -3.80 -25.60 -6.00
C SER A 452 -5.15 -25.78 -6.70
N TYR A 453 -6.04 -24.79 -6.56
CA TYR A 453 -7.45 -24.97 -6.87
C TYR A 453 -8.10 -23.72 -7.45
N VAL A 454 -8.83 -23.88 -8.56
CA VAL A 454 -9.78 -22.89 -9.08
C VAL A 454 -11.16 -23.53 -9.20
N GLY A 455 -12.15 -22.97 -8.50
CA GLY A 455 -13.47 -23.53 -8.30
C GLY A 455 -14.47 -23.24 -9.41
N LYS A 456 -14.33 -22.10 -10.08
CA LYS A 456 -15.04 -21.78 -11.32
C LYS A 456 -14.04 -21.62 -12.48
N ASP A 457 -14.45 -20.89 -13.52
CA ASP A 457 -13.67 -20.77 -14.75
C ASP A 457 -12.34 -20.05 -14.48
N LEU A 458 -11.30 -20.44 -15.23
CA LEU A 458 -10.07 -19.70 -15.41
C LEU A 458 -10.14 -19.05 -16.81
N LYS A 459 -10.18 -17.72 -16.85
CA LYS A 459 -10.31 -16.94 -18.09
C LYS A 459 -9.13 -15.99 -18.26
N ILE A 460 -8.45 -16.08 -19.39
CA ILE A 460 -7.38 -15.17 -19.78
C ILE A 460 -7.76 -14.58 -21.15
N ASP A 461 -7.91 -13.27 -21.23
CA ASP A 461 -8.09 -12.52 -22.49
C ASP A 461 -6.96 -11.49 -22.58
N THR A 462 -5.96 -11.72 -23.44
CA THR A 462 -4.88 -10.73 -23.61
C THR A 462 -5.26 -9.61 -24.57
N GLY A 463 -6.45 -9.69 -25.16
CA GLY A 463 -6.93 -8.78 -26.19
C GLY A 463 -5.95 -8.67 -27.35
N ASN A 464 -5.70 -7.49 -27.94
CA ASN A 464 -4.92 -7.41 -29.18
C ASN A 464 -3.43 -7.09 -28.91
N GLY A 465 -2.56 -8.04 -29.23
CA GLY A 465 -1.26 -7.73 -29.82
C GLY A 465 -0.37 -8.95 -29.90
N SER A 466 0.89 -8.83 -29.46
CA SER A 466 1.84 -9.95 -29.46
C SER A 466 2.08 -10.37 -28.02
N ASP A 467 1.30 -11.36 -27.60
CA ASP A 467 1.09 -11.68 -26.20
C ASP A 467 1.70 -13.04 -25.84
N GLU A 468 2.04 -13.20 -24.57
CA GLU A 468 2.57 -14.43 -24.01
C GLU A 468 1.73 -14.84 -22.80
N VAL A 469 1.18 -16.05 -22.85
CA VAL A 469 0.47 -16.69 -21.73
C VAL A 469 1.26 -17.93 -21.32
N SER A 470 1.79 -17.94 -20.08
CA SER A 470 2.46 -19.11 -19.49
C SER A 470 1.68 -19.61 -18.27
N ILE A 471 1.30 -20.88 -18.29
CA ILE A 471 0.74 -21.57 -17.12
C ILE A 471 1.70 -22.70 -16.74
N ASP A 472 2.37 -22.52 -15.61
CA ASP A 472 3.33 -23.46 -15.05
C ASP A 472 2.70 -24.18 -13.85
N VAL A 473 2.66 -25.51 -13.89
CA VAL A 473 2.10 -26.33 -12.81
C VAL A 473 3.21 -27.10 -12.13
N LEU A 474 3.61 -26.63 -10.95
CA LEU A 474 4.71 -27.18 -10.15
C LEU A 474 4.24 -27.98 -8.94
N SER A 475 2.96 -27.88 -8.59
CA SER A 475 2.30 -28.70 -7.58
C SER A 475 1.01 -29.32 -8.11
N GLU A 476 0.49 -30.35 -7.42
CA GLU A 476 -0.80 -30.94 -7.79
C GLU A 476 -1.86 -29.83 -7.90
N THR A 477 -2.50 -29.74 -9.05
CA THR A 477 -3.41 -28.64 -9.38
C THR A 477 -4.70 -29.17 -9.97
N ARG A 478 -5.83 -28.63 -9.51
CA ARG A 478 -7.15 -28.98 -10.03
C ARG A 478 -7.97 -27.76 -10.41
N LEU A 479 -8.29 -27.67 -11.69
CA LEU A 479 -9.25 -26.70 -12.23
C LEU A 479 -10.62 -27.40 -12.33
N LYS A 480 -11.57 -27.06 -11.44
CA LYS A 480 -12.91 -27.71 -11.43
C LYS A 480 -13.85 -27.22 -12.54
N ALA A 481 -13.48 -26.14 -13.22
CA ALA A 481 -14.26 -25.59 -14.32
C ALA A 481 -13.45 -25.44 -15.60
N LYS A 482 -13.90 -24.55 -16.49
CA LYS A 482 -13.30 -24.36 -17.81
C LYS A 482 -12.00 -23.57 -17.73
N LEU A 483 -11.10 -23.85 -18.66
CA LEU A 483 -9.97 -23.00 -18.97
C LEU A 483 -10.24 -22.34 -20.33
N ASP A 484 -10.45 -21.03 -20.35
CA ASP A 484 -10.64 -20.24 -21.56
C ASP A 484 -9.46 -19.28 -21.72
N ILE A 485 -8.66 -19.47 -22.78
CA ILE A 485 -7.56 -18.57 -23.16
C ILE A 485 -7.91 -17.97 -24.51
N LYS A 486 -7.93 -16.65 -24.59
CA LYS A 486 -8.11 -15.89 -25.82
C LYS A 486 -6.95 -14.91 -25.94
N THR A 487 -6.19 -15.03 -27.02
CA THR A 487 -5.16 -14.06 -27.36
C THR A 487 -5.62 -13.23 -28.56
N GLY A 488 -4.73 -12.42 -29.10
CA GLY A 488 -5.05 -11.30 -29.95
C GLY A 488 -5.07 -11.58 -31.42
N THR A 489 -4.60 -10.58 -32.16
CA THR A 489 -4.52 -10.64 -33.60
C THR A 489 -3.11 -10.33 -34.07
N GLN A 490 -2.07 -10.61 -33.29
CA GLN A 490 -0.70 -10.67 -33.79
C GLN A 490 -0.09 -12.00 -33.35
N SER A 491 1.22 -12.18 -33.49
CA SER A 491 1.86 -13.44 -33.11
C SER A 491 1.85 -13.61 -31.61
N ASP A 492 1.13 -14.64 -31.15
CA ASP A 492 0.97 -14.96 -29.74
C ASP A 492 1.64 -16.28 -29.34
N PHE A 493 1.98 -16.41 -28.05
CA PHE A 493 2.52 -17.63 -27.47
C PHE A 493 1.70 -18.07 -26.26
N VAL A 494 1.12 -19.28 -26.33
CA VAL A 494 0.42 -19.91 -25.21
C VAL A 494 1.18 -21.16 -24.80
N SER A 495 1.62 -21.24 -23.55
CA SER A 495 2.30 -22.39 -22.97
C SER A 495 1.56 -22.87 -21.73
N LEU A 496 1.34 -24.17 -21.64
CA LEU A 496 0.96 -24.87 -20.43
C LEU A 496 2.00 -25.97 -20.18
N ASP A 497 2.83 -25.78 -19.18
CA ASP A 497 3.89 -26.72 -18.79
C ASP A 497 3.56 -27.28 -17.40
N ALA A 498 3.29 -28.59 -17.32
CA ALA A 498 2.93 -29.24 -16.06
C ALA A 498 4.03 -30.19 -15.59
N GLU A 499 4.83 -29.75 -14.63
CA GLU A 499 5.83 -30.59 -13.94
C GLU A 499 5.19 -31.46 -12.84
N ALA A 500 4.01 -31.09 -12.35
CA ALA A 500 3.19 -31.87 -11.43
C ALA A 500 1.82 -32.24 -12.04
N ASP A 501 1.03 -33.02 -11.30
CA ASP A 501 -0.29 -33.47 -11.77
C ASP A 501 -1.25 -32.28 -11.95
N LEU A 502 -1.77 -32.10 -13.16
CA LEU A 502 -2.81 -31.13 -13.50
C LEU A 502 -4.08 -31.86 -13.93
N THR A 503 -5.19 -31.58 -13.25
CA THR A 503 -6.53 -32.05 -13.67
C THR A 503 -7.43 -30.87 -14.02
N ILE A 504 -8.05 -30.92 -15.20
CA ILE A 504 -9.07 -29.97 -15.68
C ILE A 504 -10.39 -30.70 -15.87
N ASP A 505 -11.37 -30.44 -15.00
CA ASP A 505 -12.65 -31.17 -14.93
C ASP A 505 -13.63 -30.81 -16.09
N LYS A 506 -13.37 -29.74 -16.84
CA LYS A 506 -14.24 -29.25 -17.92
C LYS A 506 -13.46 -29.00 -19.21
N ASP A 507 -14.07 -28.24 -20.11
CA ASP A 507 -13.52 -27.93 -21.41
C ASP A 507 -12.34 -26.96 -21.27
N VAL A 508 -11.35 -27.15 -22.13
CA VAL A 508 -10.26 -26.20 -22.38
C VAL A 508 -10.52 -25.57 -23.74
N ASN A 509 -10.60 -24.25 -23.81
CA ASN A 509 -10.81 -23.49 -25.04
C ASN A 509 -9.64 -22.53 -25.22
N ILE A 510 -8.95 -22.64 -26.34
CA ILE A 510 -7.85 -21.75 -26.73
C ILE A 510 -8.20 -21.15 -28.08
N ASP A 511 -8.21 -19.83 -28.14
CA ASP A 511 -8.37 -19.04 -29.36
C ASP A 511 -7.13 -18.17 -29.51
N SER A 512 -6.19 -18.59 -30.36
CA SER A 512 -4.88 -17.93 -30.45
C SER A 512 -4.86 -16.71 -31.36
N GLY A 513 -5.93 -16.47 -32.13
CA GLY A 513 -5.98 -15.34 -33.05
C GLY A 513 -5.94 -15.72 -34.53
N ASN A 514 -5.33 -14.87 -35.35
CA ASN A 514 -5.30 -15.00 -36.81
C ASN A 514 -3.89 -14.97 -37.42
N HIS A 515 -2.84 -14.89 -36.62
CA HIS A 515 -1.46 -14.69 -37.08
C HIS A 515 -0.61 -15.94 -36.82
N SER A 516 0.72 -15.84 -36.98
CA SER A 516 1.63 -16.93 -36.64
C SER A 516 1.73 -17.12 -35.12
N ASP A 517 0.85 -17.95 -34.58
CA ASP A 517 0.72 -18.22 -33.15
C ASP A 517 1.36 -19.55 -32.79
N LYS A 518 1.68 -19.72 -31.51
CA LYS A 518 2.22 -20.98 -31.01
C LYS A 518 1.57 -21.40 -29.71
N VAL A 519 0.92 -22.56 -29.75
CA VAL A 519 0.28 -23.20 -28.60
C VAL A 519 1.07 -24.45 -28.20
N VAL A 520 1.46 -24.53 -26.94
CA VAL A 520 2.28 -25.63 -26.42
C VAL A 520 1.72 -26.16 -25.12
N PHE A 521 1.47 -27.47 -25.06
CA PHE A 521 1.06 -28.20 -23.88
C PHE A 521 2.09 -29.27 -23.60
N ARG A 522 2.72 -29.23 -22.42
CA ARG A 522 3.72 -30.21 -22.02
C ARG A 522 3.38 -30.85 -20.69
N ALA A 523 3.39 -32.18 -20.66
CA ALA A 523 3.51 -32.94 -19.43
C ALA A 523 4.99 -33.20 -19.16
N GLY A 524 5.49 -32.72 -18.01
CA GLY A 524 6.82 -32.97 -17.49
C GLY A 524 6.86 -34.26 -16.69
N GLU A 525 7.17 -34.17 -15.39
CA GLU A 525 7.14 -35.33 -14.48
C GLU A 525 5.71 -35.74 -14.07
N GLY A 526 4.77 -34.80 -14.07
CA GLY A 526 3.36 -35.01 -13.74
C GLY A 526 2.47 -35.43 -14.90
N ASN A 527 1.20 -35.69 -14.60
CA ASN A 527 0.16 -36.02 -15.57
C ASN A 527 -0.74 -34.82 -15.86
N VAL A 528 -1.10 -34.59 -17.11
CA VAL A 528 -2.15 -33.64 -17.52
C VAL A 528 -3.40 -34.42 -17.90
N LEU A 529 -4.48 -34.24 -17.15
CA LEU A 529 -5.79 -34.86 -17.40
C LEU A 529 -6.85 -33.80 -17.71
N ILE A 530 -7.42 -33.84 -18.91
CA ILE A 530 -8.58 -33.02 -19.30
C ILE A 530 -9.81 -33.93 -19.39
N GLU A 531 -10.76 -33.76 -18.47
CA GLU A 531 -12.00 -34.57 -18.46
C GLU A 531 -13.01 -34.11 -19.54
N GLY A 532 -12.95 -32.82 -19.91
CA GLY A 532 -13.79 -32.20 -20.94
C GLY A 532 -13.22 -32.27 -22.35
N THR A 533 -13.68 -31.37 -23.21
CA THR A 533 -13.22 -31.21 -24.59
C THR A 533 -12.02 -30.25 -24.62
N LEU A 534 -10.97 -30.59 -25.36
CA LEU A 534 -9.91 -29.65 -25.70
C LEU A 534 -10.23 -29.03 -27.06
N ASN A 535 -10.59 -27.75 -27.09
CA ASN A 535 -10.86 -26.97 -28.29
C ASN A 535 -9.72 -25.97 -28.51
N ILE A 536 -9.07 -26.05 -29.66
CA ILE A 536 -8.00 -25.13 -30.06
C ILE A 536 -8.40 -24.53 -31.41
N THR A 537 -8.46 -23.21 -31.48
CA THR A 537 -8.65 -22.44 -32.71
C THR A 537 -7.35 -21.72 -33.00
N LEU A 538 -6.72 -22.11 -34.11
CA LEU A 538 -5.54 -21.48 -34.67
C LEU A 538 -5.97 -20.50 -35.78
N GLY A 539 -5.08 -19.58 -36.10
CA GLY A 539 -5.30 -18.52 -37.06
C GLY A 539 -5.29 -18.95 -38.52
N ASN A 540 -5.17 -17.96 -39.41
CA ASN A 540 -5.14 -18.17 -40.86
C ASN A 540 -3.71 -18.09 -41.43
N GLU A 541 -2.72 -17.83 -40.60
CA GLU A 541 -1.30 -17.78 -40.96
C GLU A 541 -0.58 -19.06 -40.51
N ASP A 542 0.75 -19.07 -40.51
CA ASP A 542 1.52 -20.27 -40.19
C ASP A 542 1.58 -20.47 -38.66
N ASP A 543 0.77 -21.39 -38.13
CA ASP A 543 0.66 -21.66 -36.69
C ASP A 543 1.45 -22.89 -36.24
N GLY A 544 1.75 -22.94 -34.94
CA GLY A 544 2.39 -24.08 -34.28
C GLY A 544 1.55 -24.64 -33.13
N LEU A 545 1.23 -25.93 -33.18
CA LEU A 545 0.63 -26.66 -32.06
C LEU A 545 1.53 -27.83 -31.63
N LEU A 546 1.93 -27.84 -30.38
CA LEU A 546 2.63 -28.97 -29.75
C LEU A 546 1.83 -29.48 -28.55
N LEU A 547 1.38 -30.74 -28.62
CA LEU A 547 0.80 -31.47 -27.48
C LEU A 547 1.71 -32.65 -27.18
N GLY A 548 2.28 -32.76 -25.97
CA GLY A 548 3.03 -33.95 -25.60
C GLY A 548 3.96 -33.80 -24.42
N ASP A 549 5.09 -34.51 -24.43
CA ASP A 549 5.96 -34.61 -23.25
C ASP A 549 7.14 -33.64 -23.29
N LYS A 550 7.54 -33.14 -22.12
CA LYS A 550 8.79 -32.40 -21.93
C LYS A 550 9.94 -33.39 -21.75
N GLY A 551 10.38 -34.02 -22.85
CA GLY A 551 11.63 -34.82 -22.86
C GLY A 551 11.47 -36.34 -22.94
N GLY A 552 10.31 -36.85 -23.36
CA GLY A 552 10.14 -38.25 -23.75
C GLY A 552 10.08 -39.28 -22.61
N PHE A 553 9.70 -38.85 -21.41
CA PHE A 553 9.65 -39.69 -20.20
C PHE A 553 8.23 -39.93 -19.63
N ALA A 554 7.15 -39.42 -20.23
CA ALA A 554 5.81 -39.52 -19.66
C ALA A 554 4.79 -40.22 -20.59
N GLU A 555 3.87 -40.99 -19.99
CA GLU A 555 2.59 -41.39 -20.60
C GLU A 555 1.48 -40.40 -20.17
N GLY A 556 1.85 -39.14 -19.89
CA GLY A 556 1.16 -38.30 -18.91
C GLY A 556 0.06 -37.39 -19.45
N PHE A 557 -0.08 -37.20 -20.77
CA PHE A 557 -1.11 -36.32 -21.33
C PHE A 557 -2.36 -37.09 -21.78
N SER A 558 -3.49 -36.86 -21.11
CA SER A 558 -4.76 -37.55 -21.34
C SER A 558 -5.93 -36.60 -21.51
N VAL A 559 -6.72 -36.81 -22.56
CA VAL A 559 -8.00 -36.11 -22.79
C VAL A 559 -9.12 -37.15 -22.85
N LEU A 560 -10.09 -37.06 -21.93
CA LEU A 560 -11.24 -37.99 -21.89
C LEU A 560 -12.39 -37.55 -22.80
N GLY A 561 -12.44 -36.27 -23.19
CA GLY A 561 -13.38 -35.76 -24.20
C GLY A 561 -12.80 -35.82 -25.62
N ASP A 562 -13.33 -34.97 -26.51
CA ASP A 562 -12.78 -34.83 -27.85
C ASP A 562 -11.61 -33.82 -27.84
N ILE A 563 -10.65 -34.04 -28.74
CA ILE A 563 -9.69 -33.00 -29.13
C ILE A 563 -10.16 -32.42 -30.47
N LYS A 564 -10.43 -31.12 -30.49
CA LYS A 564 -10.88 -30.39 -31.68
C LYS A 564 -9.89 -29.27 -31.98
N VAL A 565 -9.24 -29.38 -33.14
CA VAL A 565 -8.35 -28.34 -33.65
C VAL A 565 -8.98 -27.76 -34.90
N ALA A 566 -9.30 -26.47 -34.87
CA ALA A 566 -9.67 -25.69 -36.03
C ALA A 566 -8.43 -24.90 -36.46
N ALA A 567 -7.92 -25.18 -37.65
CA ALA A 567 -6.75 -24.51 -38.21
C ALA A 567 -7.14 -23.85 -39.54
N GLY A 568 -6.55 -22.69 -39.84
CA GLY A 568 -6.93 -21.88 -40.99
C GLY A 568 -6.27 -22.31 -42.30
N ALA A 569 -5.91 -21.32 -43.12
CA ALA A 569 -5.39 -21.55 -44.48
C ALA A 569 -3.85 -21.58 -44.57
N GLY A 570 -3.14 -21.38 -43.46
CA GLY A 570 -1.67 -21.34 -43.41
C GLY A 570 -1.00 -22.71 -43.43
N ASP A 571 0.34 -22.71 -43.43
CA ASP A 571 1.15 -23.92 -43.37
C ASP A 571 1.36 -24.37 -41.90
N ASP A 572 0.26 -24.73 -41.23
CA ASP A 572 0.25 -25.06 -39.80
C ASP A 572 1.04 -26.33 -39.45
N VAL A 573 1.84 -26.25 -38.38
CA VAL A 573 2.62 -27.37 -37.86
C VAL A 573 1.96 -27.91 -36.59
N ILE A 574 1.28 -29.05 -36.72
CA ILE A 574 0.66 -29.76 -35.60
C ILE A 574 1.50 -30.99 -35.24
N SER A 575 2.09 -31.00 -34.04
CA SER A 575 2.77 -32.17 -33.46
C SER A 575 2.01 -32.66 -32.23
N VAL A 576 1.68 -33.96 -32.22
CA VAL A 576 1.02 -34.63 -31.11
C VAL A 576 1.87 -35.83 -30.72
N GLU A 577 2.46 -35.77 -29.54
CA GLU A 577 3.36 -36.77 -28.97
C GLU A 577 2.72 -37.34 -27.70
N SER A 578 2.71 -38.67 -27.54
CA SER A 578 2.26 -39.36 -26.32
C SER A 578 0.85 -39.07 -25.78
N VAL A 579 -0.04 -38.47 -26.58
CA VAL A 579 -1.42 -38.17 -26.14
C VAL A 579 -2.30 -39.41 -26.15
N THR A 580 -2.83 -39.78 -24.96
CA THR A 580 -3.82 -40.84 -24.84
C THR A 580 -5.23 -40.26 -24.85
N THR A 581 -6.07 -40.75 -25.76
CA THR A 581 -7.51 -40.48 -25.72
C THR A 581 -8.22 -41.74 -25.25
N GLU A 582 -8.77 -41.72 -24.04
CA GLU A 582 -9.59 -42.81 -23.57
C GLU A 582 -11.04 -42.56 -23.98
N PRO A 583 -11.66 -43.41 -24.81
CA PRO A 583 -13.08 -43.27 -25.09
C PRO A 583 -13.82 -43.40 -23.77
N ARG A 584 -14.57 -42.37 -23.36
CA ARG A 584 -15.38 -42.38 -22.12
C ARG A 584 -16.04 -43.75 -22.00
N PRO A 585 -15.69 -44.57 -20.98
CA PRO A 585 -16.28 -45.88 -20.85
C PRO A 585 -17.78 -45.66 -20.82
N HIS A 586 -18.49 -46.22 -21.81
CA HIS A 586 -19.94 -46.05 -21.91
C HIS A 586 -20.53 -46.37 -20.53
N ARG A 587 -20.91 -45.32 -19.77
CA ARG A 587 -21.57 -45.49 -18.48
C ARG A 587 -22.86 -46.23 -18.82
N ARG A 588 -22.86 -47.54 -18.61
CA ARG A 588 -24.06 -48.35 -18.60
C ARG A 588 -24.87 -47.86 -17.40
N TRP A 589 -25.72 -46.88 -17.64
CA TRP A 589 -26.80 -46.51 -16.74
C TRP A 589 -27.59 -47.79 -16.44
N ARG A 590 -27.70 -48.13 -15.16
CA ARG A 590 -28.66 -49.11 -14.66
C ARG A 590 -29.83 -48.36 -14.05
#